data_AF-A0A2M7KQE6-F1
#
_entry.id   AF-A0A2M7KQE6-F1
#
_cell.length_a   1.000
_cell.length_b   1.000
_cell.length_c   1.000
_cell.angle_alpha   90.00
_cell.angle_beta   90.00
_cell.angle_gamma   90.00
#
_symmetry.space_group_name_H-M   'P 1'
#
loop_
_entity.id
_entity.type
_entity.pdbx_description
1 polymer ?
#
loop_
_entity_poly.entity_id
_entity_poly.type
_entity_poly.pdbx_seq_one_letter_code
_entity_poly.pdbx_strand_id
1 'polypeptide(L)'
;MMDHDHDLRVEGPGVPGVPLETPAGGGPPNKPPPVSGLARRSVLCGVAGICCFVTAPLGVLFGLAAFPTVSASRGGLRGHGLAATGVILSSLITAFQFSSLGLFRPSEKARMAACQGNLRQIGQALESYTIQHGRFPQASSWCDAVLLCLPDQGRDVLKCPSTPRRTKGESHYAYNRKLSTLRCSTPELAARGVAAELVVVVDSLPGWNRSAYKSADARHTGGANVLFLDGHVKWVRGEEVPKVRWDVPPAVPAK
;
A
#
# COMPACT_ATOMS: atom_id res chain seq x y z
N MET A 1 24.37 -16.45 -96.34
CA MET A 1 25.74 -16.30 -96.87
C MET A 1 26.64 -16.15 -95.66
N MET A 2 27.47 -17.19 -95.43
CA MET A 2 28.72 -17.20 -94.65
C MET A 2 28.56 -16.97 -93.14
N ASP A 3 28.69 -18.03 -92.33
CA ASP A 3 29.95 -18.57 -91.76
C ASP A 3 30.13 -18.01 -90.34
N HIS A 4 30.66 -18.69 -89.33
CA HIS A 4 31.35 -19.97 -89.23
C HIS A 4 31.34 -20.37 -87.73
N ASP A 5 31.36 -21.68 -87.48
CA ASP A 5 32.16 -22.42 -86.48
C ASP A 5 32.41 -21.84 -85.06
N HIS A 6 32.43 -22.62 -83.96
CA HIS A 6 33.08 -23.92 -83.83
C HIS A 6 32.66 -24.63 -82.53
N ASP A 7 32.63 -25.96 -82.61
CA ASP A 7 32.63 -26.93 -81.52
C ASP A 7 33.65 -26.62 -80.42
N LEU A 8 33.38 -27.11 -79.19
CA LEU A 8 34.27 -28.05 -78.50
C LEU A 8 33.54 -28.73 -77.33
N ARG A 9 33.20 -30.00 -77.57
CA ARG A 9 32.84 -31.03 -76.59
C ARG A 9 34.00 -31.25 -75.61
N VAL A 10 33.71 -31.22 -74.31
CA VAL A 10 34.55 -31.85 -73.29
C VAL A 10 33.70 -32.89 -72.59
N GLU A 11 33.97 -34.17 -72.88
CA GLU A 11 33.41 -35.30 -72.13
C GLU A 11 34.12 -35.42 -70.79
N GLY A 12 33.36 -35.25 -69.71
CA GLY A 12 33.79 -35.52 -68.33
C GLY A 12 33.39 -36.93 -67.88
N PRO A 13 34.17 -37.56 -66.98
CA PRO A 13 34.08 -38.98 -66.66
C PRO A 13 32.76 -39.36 -65.98
N GLY A 14 32.22 -40.51 -66.39
CA GLY A 14 31.00 -41.10 -65.85
C GLY A 14 31.09 -41.34 -64.34
N VAL A 15 30.19 -40.71 -63.60
CA VAL A 15 30.05 -40.89 -62.16
C VAL A 15 29.38 -42.25 -61.91
N PRO A 16 29.97 -43.15 -61.11
CA PRO A 16 29.34 -44.41 -60.73
C PRO A 16 28.06 -44.14 -59.92
N GLY A 17 26.98 -44.86 -60.26
CA GLY A 17 25.67 -44.71 -59.62
C GLY A 17 25.75 -44.91 -58.11
N VAL A 18 25.35 -43.87 -57.36
CA VAL A 18 25.15 -43.93 -55.92
C VAL A 18 23.95 -44.87 -55.66
N PRO A 19 24.08 -45.90 -54.81
CA PRO A 19 22.94 -46.71 -54.39
C PRO A 19 21.88 -45.80 -53.76
N LEU A 20 20.63 -46.00 -54.15
CA LEU A 20 19.48 -45.30 -53.58
C LEU A 20 19.35 -45.73 -52.11
N GLU A 21 20.02 -45.02 -51.18
CA GLU A 21 19.76 -45.19 -49.76
C GLU A 21 18.31 -44.77 -49.50
N THR A 22 17.50 -45.77 -49.15
CA THR A 22 16.13 -45.60 -48.69
C THR A 22 16.19 -44.70 -47.46
N PRO A 23 15.40 -43.62 -47.35
CA PRO A 23 15.38 -42.84 -46.13
C PRO A 23 14.95 -43.77 -44.99
N ALA A 24 15.84 -43.97 -44.01
CA ALA A 24 15.52 -44.66 -42.78
C ALA A 24 14.22 -44.07 -42.23
N GLY A 25 13.21 -44.93 -42.10
CA GLY A 25 11.85 -44.55 -41.78
C GLY A 25 11.79 -43.55 -40.64
N GLY A 26 11.09 -42.45 -40.86
CA GLY A 26 10.72 -41.53 -39.80
C GLY A 26 10.01 -42.32 -38.70
N GLY A 27 10.69 -42.51 -37.56
CA GLY A 27 10.06 -43.04 -36.37
C GLY A 27 8.80 -42.21 -36.06
N PRO A 28 7.75 -42.83 -35.49
CA PRO A 28 6.51 -42.13 -35.22
C PRO A 28 6.79 -40.83 -34.46
N PRO A 29 6.07 -39.73 -34.75
CA PRO A 29 6.30 -38.46 -34.09
C PRO A 29 6.23 -38.67 -32.57
N ASN A 30 7.35 -38.44 -31.89
CA ASN A 30 7.45 -38.68 -30.46
C ASN A 30 6.43 -37.79 -29.74
N LYS A 31 5.37 -38.40 -29.23
CA LYS A 31 4.26 -37.66 -28.61
C LYS A 31 4.82 -36.88 -27.42
N PRO A 32 4.55 -35.57 -27.29
CA PRO A 32 5.09 -34.80 -26.19
C PRO A 32 4.64 -35.39 -24.85
N PRO A 33 5.51 -35.37 -23.82
CA PRO A 33 5.18 -35.95 -22.53
C PRO A 33 3.93 -35.29 -21.91
N PRO A 34 3.06 -36.06 -21.25
CA PRO A 34 1.79 -35.57 -20.74
C PRO A 34 1.97 -34.55 -19.61
N VAL A 35 0.97 -33.67 -19.45
CA VAL A 35 0.96 -32.65 -18.40
C VAL A 35 0.53 -33.25 -17.07
N SER A 36 1.25 -32.93 -15.99
CA SER A 36 0.94 -33.35 -14.62
C SER A 36 -0.50 -33.02 -14.24
N GLY A 37 -1.21 -34.00 -13.67
CA GLY A 37 -2.57 -33.83 -13.17
C GLY A 37 -2.68 -32.77 -12.07
N LEU A 38 -1.64 -32.64 -11.23
CA LEU A 38 -1.55 -31.63 -10.17
C LEU A 38 -1.42 -30.22 -10.74
N ALA A 39 -0.61 -30.04 -11.79
CA ALA A 39 -0.47 -28.75 -12.46
C ALA A 39 -1.80 -28.30 -13.09
N ARG A 40 -2.54 -29.21 -13.73
CA ARG A 40 -3.87 -28.92 -14.30
C ARG A 40 -4.89 -28.54 -13.22
N ARG A 41 -4.92 -29.27 -12.10
CA ARG A 41 -5.80 -28.97 -10.96
C ARG A 41 -5.48 -27.62 -10.31
N SER A 42 -4.21 -27.23 -10.23
CA SER A 42 -3.79 -25.92 -9.71
C SER A 42 -4.42 -24.75 -10.49
N VAL A 43 -4.32 -24.77 -11.82
CA VAL A 43 -4.93 -23.71 -12.66
C VAL A 43 -6.45 -23.76 -12.62
N LEU A 44 -7.05 -24.95 -12.70
CA LEU A 44 -8.51 -25.10 -12.66
C LEU A 44 -9.09 -24.55 -11.35
N CYS A 45 -8.46 -24.88 -10.21
CA CYS A 45 -8.83 -24.34 -8.91
C CYS A 45 -8.60 -22.84 -8.79
N GLY A 46 -7.52 -22.30 -9.38
CA GLY A 46 -7.27 -20.86 -9.42
C GLY A 46 -8.33 -20.09 -10.20
N VAL A 47 -8.70 -20.57 -11.39
CA VAL A 47 -9.76 -19.95 -12.22
C VAL A 47 -11.13 -20.09 -11.57
N ALA A 48 -11.47 -21.27 -11.04
CA ALA A 48 -12.72 -21.48 -10.30
C ALA A 48 -12.77 -20.67 -8.98
N GLY A 49 -11.62 -20.28 -8.44
CA GLY A 49 -11.46 -19.43 -7.26
C GLY A 49 -12.08 -18.04 -7.39
N ILE A 50 -12.31 -17.59 -8.62
CA ILE A 50 -13.02 -16.34 -8.90
C ILE A 50 -14.48 -16.41 -8.40
N CYS A 51 -15.11 -17.59 -8.48
CA CYS A 51 -16.52 -17.80 -8.11
C CYS A 51 -16.69 -18.49 -6.74
N CYS A 52 -15.65 -19.14 -6.22
CA CYS A 52 -15.71 -19.91 -4.98
C CYS A 52 -14.53 -19.58 -4.07
N PHE A 53 -14.79 -18.93 -2.94
CA PHE A 53 -13.81 -18.51 -1.95
C PHE A 53 -12.90 -19.65 -1.42
N VAL A 54 -13.30 -20.91 -1.59
CA VAL A 54 -12.61 -22.09 -1.06
C VAL A 54 -11.61 -22.70 -2.07
N THR A 55 -11.78 -22.45 -3.37
CA THR A 55 -11.00 -23.16 -4.40
C THR A 55 -9.65 -22.51 -4.70
N ALA A 56 -9.48 -21.20 -4.49
CA ALA A 56 -8.19 -20.52 -4.68
C ALA A 56 -7.08 -21.03 -3.73
N PRO A 57 -7.31 -21.22 -2.41
CA PRO A 57 -6.31 -21.83 -1.53
C PRO A 57 -5.87 -23.24 -1.98
N LEU A 58 -6.79 -24.05 -2.50
CA LEU A 58 -6.49 -25.37 -3.06
C LEU A 58 -5.62 -25.28 -4.31
N GLY A 59 -5.79 -24.23 -5.12
CA GLY A 59 -4.94 -23.95 -6.28
C GLY A 59 -3.47 -23.73 -5.92
N VAL A 60 -3.20 -23.05 -4.81
CA VAL A 60 -1.84 -22.88 -4.26
C VAL A 60 -1.25 -24.23 -3.81
N LEU A 61 -2.01 -25.02 -3.06
CA LEU A 61 -1.57 -26.33 -2.56
C LEU A 61 -1.21 -27.29 -3.70
N PHE A 62 -2.08 -27.41 -4.72
CA PHE A 62 -1.81 -28.26 -5.87
C PHE A 62 -0.64 -27.76 -6.71
N GLY A 63 -0.44 -26.44 -6.79
CA GLY A 63 0.71 -25.85 -7.48
C GLY A 63 2.03 -26.19 -6.80
N LEU A 64 2.11 -26.05 -5.47
CA LEU A 64 3.29 -26.41 -4.69
C LEU A 64 3.60 -27.92 -4.75
N ALA A 65 2.57 -28.78 -4.68
CA ALA A 65 2.74 -30.23 -4.82
C ALA A 65 3.15 -30.68 -6.24
N ALA A 66 2.85 -29.88 -7.27
CA ALA A 66 3.21 -30.19 -8.64
C ALA A 66 4.72 -30.06 -8.89
N PHE A 67 5.42 -29.11 -8.25
CA PHE A 67 6.84 -28.86 -8.54
C PHE A 67 7.76 -30.06 -8.25
N PRO A 68 7.73 -30.71 -7.07
CA PRO A 68 8.55 -31.89 -6.82
C PRO A 68 8.20 -33.04 -7.78
N THR A 69 6.90 -33.22 -8.07
CA THR A 69 6.40 -34.30 -8.94
C THR A 69 6.90 -34.16 -10.38
N VAL A 70 6.88 -32.94 -10.94
CA VAL A 70 7.35 -32.70 -12.31
C VAL A 70 8.87 -32.77 -12.37
N SER A 71 9.58 -32.20 -11.39
CA SER A 71 11.05 -32.26 -11.33
C SER A 71 11.58 -33.68 -11.15
N ALA A 72 10.92 -34.52 -10.35
CA ALA A 72 11.30 -35.92 -10.15
C ALA A 72 11.05 -36.81 -11.38
N SER A 73 10.16 -36.40 -12.29
CA SER A 73 9.77 -37.21 -13.45
C SER A 73 10.84 -37.35 -14.54
N ARG A 74 11.99 -36.65 -14.44
CA ARG A 74 13.11 -36.70 -15.40
C ARG A 74 12.67 -36.61 -16.88
N GLY A 75 11.69 -35.75 -17.17
CA GLY A 75 11.14 -35.54 -18.53
C GLY A 75 9.86 -36.33 -18.84
N GLY A 76 9.41 -37.22 -17.96
CA GLY A 76 8.17 -37.98 -18.12
C GLY A 76 6.89 -37.16 -17.95
N LEU A 77 6.96 -36.01 -17.26
CA LEU A 77 5.85 -35.07 -17.08
C LEU A 77 6.27 -33.65 -17.43
N ARG A 78 5.33 -32.85 -17.97
CA ARG A 78 5.46 -31.41 -18.14
C ARG A 78 4.50 -30.67 -17.20
N GLY A 79 4.79 -29.41 -16.87
CA GLY A 79 3.83 -28.59 -16.11
C GLY A 79 4.37 -27.45 -15.25
N HIS A 80 5.68 -27.19 -15.20
CA HIS A 80 6.24 -26.11 -14.35
C HIS A 80 5.60 -24.74 -14.59
N GLY A 81 5.52 -24.29 -15.84
CA GLY A 81 4.88 -23.00 -16.16
C GLY A 81 3.41 -22.95 -15.76
N LEU A 82 2.69 -24.07 -15.95
CA LEU A 82 1.28 -24.18 -15.59
C LEU A 82 1.07 -24.13 -14.07
N ALA A 83 1.92 -24.84 -13.30
CA ALA A 83 1.90 -24.81 -11.84
C ALA A 83 2.26 -23.41 -11.29
N ALA A 84 3.28 -22.75 -11.86
CA ALA A 84 3.67 -21.39 -11.48
C ALA A 84 2.54 -20.38 -11.71
N THR A 85 1.90 -20.41 -12.89
CA THR A 85 0.74 -19.56 -13.18
C THR A 85 -0.42 -19.83 -12.22
N GLY A 86 -0.68 -21.10 -11.91
CA GLY A 86 -1.71 -21.50 -10.94
C GLY A 86 -1.45 -20.96 -9.53
N VAL A 87 -0.21 -21.03 -9.03
CA VAL A 87 0.17 -20.48 -7.72
C VAL A 87 0.03 -18.95 -7.70
N ILE A 88 0.54 -18.25 -8.71
CA ILE A 88 0.49 -16.78 -8.76
C ILE A 88 -0.97 -16.30 -8.77
N LEU A 89 -1.79 -16.82 -9.69
CA LEU A 89 -3.18 -16.41 -9.82
C LEU A 89 -3.98 -16.72 -8.55
N SER A 90 -3.81 -17.93 -8.00
CA SER A 90 -4.50 -18.34 -6.78
C SER A 90 -4.09 -17.52 -5.56
N SER A 91 -2.82 -17.13 -5.47
CA SER A 91 -2.31 -16.30 -4.37
C SER A 91 -2.89 -14.89 -4.42
N LEU A 92 -2.93 -14.28 -5.61
CA LEU A 92 -3.53 -12.95 -5.82
C LEU A 92 -5.03 -12.95 -5.51
N ILE A 93 -5.76 -13.95 -6.00
CA ILE A 93 -7.20 -14.09 -5.72
C ILE A 93 -7.43 -14.29 -4.22
N THR A 94 -6.67 -15.18 -3.58
CA THR A 94 -6.80 -15.42 -2.13
C THR A 94 -6.55 -14.13 -1.34
N ALA A 95 -5.49 -13.38 -1.65
CA ALA A 95 -5.19 -12.11 -0.99
C ALA A 95 -6.33 -11.09 -1.16
N PHE A 96 -6.88 -10.96 -2.37
CA PHE A 96 -8.02 -10.07 -2.65
C PHE A 96 -9.28 -10.48 -1.87
N GLN A 97 -9.60 -11.78 -1.82
CA GLN A 97 -10.78 -12.27 -1.11
C GLN A 97 -10.68 -12.09 0.40
N PHE A 98 -9.52 -12.36 1.00
CA PHE A 98 -9.30 -12.12 2.44
C PHE A 98 -9.40 -10.63 2.80
N SER A 99 -8.93 -9.74 1.91
CA SER A 99 -9.09 -8.29 2.07
C SER A 99 -10.57 -7.86 1.98
N SER A 100 -11.28 -8.33 0.95
CA SER A 100 -12.69 -7.98 0.70
C SER A 100 -13.64 -8.50 1.78
N LEU A 101 -13.35 -9.66 2.38
CA LEU A 101 -14.12 -10.24 3.48
C LEU A 101 -13.83 -9.61 4.85
N GLY A 102 -12.91 -8.64 4.95
CA GLY A 102 -12.57 -8.00 6.21
C GLY A 102 -12.00 -8.96 7.27
N LEU A 103 -11.50 -10.12 6.84
CA LEU A 103 -10.87 -11.12 7.72
C LEU A 103 -9.59 -10.59 8.35
N PHE A 104 -8.93 -9.61 7.71
CA PHE A 104 -7.85 -8.84 8.31
C PHE A 104 -8.41 -7.69 9.14
N ARG A 105 -8.55 -7.92 10.45
CA ARG A 105 -8.79 -6.82 11.40
C ARG A 105 -7.48 -6.05 11.60
N PRO A 106 -7.44 -4.72 11.34
CA PRO A 106 -6.23 -3.95 11.57
C PRO A 106 -5.88 -4.00 13.06
N SER A 107 -4.60 -4.29 13.32
CA SER A 107 -4.04 -4.24 14.67
C SER A 107 -4.12 -2.82 15.24
N GLU A 108 -4.03 -2.68 16.56
CA GLU A 108 -4.01 -1.35 17.17
C GLU A 108 -2.80 -0.52 16.69
N LYS A 109 -1.68 -1.17 16.40
CA LYS A 109 -0.50 -0.50 15.80
C LYS A 109 -0.84 0.13 14.46
N ALA A 110 -1.61 -0.56 13.61
CA ALA A 110 -2.03 -0.02 12.32
C ALA A 110 -3.02 1.15 12.48
N ARG A 111 -3.95 1.07 13.43
CA ARG A 111 -4.89 2.16 13.72
C ARG A 111 -4.19 3.39 14.28
N MET A 112 -3.23 3.19 15.19
CA MET A 112 -2.38 4.25 15.72
C MET A 112 -1.57 4.93 14.60
N ALA A 113 -0.98 4.16 13.69
CA ALA A 113 -0.28 4.72 12.52
C ALA A 113 -1.21 5.53 11.60
N ALA A 114 -2.44 5.04 11.36
CA ALA A 114 -3.44 5.77 10.60
C ALA A 114 -3.89 7.07 11.31
N CYS A 115 -4.06 7.03 12.64
CA CYS A 115 -4.32 8.22 13.45
C CYS A 115 -3.19 9.26 13.33
N GLN A 116 -1.92 8.82 13.36
CA GLN A 116 -0.79 9.72 13.09
C GLN A 116 -0.85 10.33 11.69
N GLY A 117 -1.24 9.56 10.68
CA GLY A 117 -1.46 10.05 9.31
C GLY A 117 -2.56 11.11 9.25
N ASN A 118 -3.65 10.93 10.01
CA ASN A 118 -4.72 11.91 10.13
C ASN A 118 -4.23 13.21 10.78
N LEU A 119 -3.48 13.13 11.88
CA LEU A 119 -2.91 14.31 12.54
C LEU A 119 -1.93 15.08 11.65
N ARG A 120 -1.13 14.40 10.82
CA ARG A 120 -0.26 15.07 9.84
C ARG A 120 -1.06 15.85 8.80
N GLN A 121 -2.15 15.27 8.28
CA GLN A 121 -3.06 15.97 7.35
C GLN A 121 -3.74 17.17 8.03
N ILE A 122 -4.16 17.04 9.28
CA ILE A 122 -4.69 18.15 10.08
C ILE A 122 -3.64 19.25 10.22
N GLY A 123 -2.39 18.89 10.54
CA GLY A 123 -1.29 19.85 10.66
C GLY A 123 -1.05 20.61 9.36
N GLN A 124 -1.02 19.92 8.22
CA GLN A 124 -0.89 20.56 6.90
C GLN A 124 -2.05 21.52 6.60
N ALA A 125 -3.28 21.16 6.95
CA ALA A 125 -4.45 22.01 6.78
C ALA A 125 -4.40 23.25 7.69
N LEU A 126 -4.02 23.08 8.96
CA LEU A 126 -3.86 24.19 9.90
C LEU A 126 -2.73 25.14 9.50
N GLU A 127 -1.64 24.61 8.94
CA GLU A 127 -0.55 25.43 8.41
C GLU A 127 -1.01 26.24 7.21
N SER A 128 -1.73 25.60 6.27
CA SER A 128 -2.33 26.28 5.11
C SER A 128 -3.27 27.41 5.53
N TYR A 129 -4.11 27.16 6.54
CA TYR A 129 -4.98 28.18 7.13
C TYR A 129 -4.17 29.33 7.73
N THR A 130 -3.12 29.02 8.48
CA THR A 130 -2.29 30.03 9.16
C THR A 130 -1.54 30.89 8.15
N ILE A 131 -1.04 30.31 7.06
CA ILE A 131 -0.43 31.04 5.94
C ILE A 131 -1.45 31.98 5.29
N GLN A 132 -2.68 31.53 5.05
CA GLN A 132 -3.71 32.33 4.39
C GLN A 132 -4.24 33.48 5.25
N HIS A 133 -4.37 33.26 6.57
CA HIS A 133 -4.98 34.23 7.48
C HIS A 133 -3.98 35.01 8.34
N GLY A 134 -2.69 34.67 8.30
CA GLY A 134 -1.63 35.25 9.13
C GLY A 134 -1.79 34.98 10.63
N ARG A 135 -2.65 34.02 11.02
CA ARG A 135 -2.95 33.69 12.42
C ARG A 135 -3.47 32.28 12.56
N PHE A 136 -3.26 31.70 13.73
CA PHE A 136 -3.87 30.42 14.10
C PHE A 136 -5.42 30.53 14.18
N PRO A 137 -6.14 29.42 13.93
CA PRO A 137 -7.59 29.40 14.08
C PRO A 137 -8.02 29.51 15.54
N GLN A 138 -9.24 29.98 15.74
CA GLN A 138 -9.87 29.99 17.05
C GLN A 138 -10.27 28.57 17.45
N ALA A 139 -10.11 28.22 18.73
CA ALA A 139 -10.46 26.92 19.26
C ALA A 139 -11.94 26.59 19.08
N SER A 140 -12.81 27.60 18.99
CA SER A 140 -14.24 27.43 18.73
C SER A 140 -14.58 27.05 17.28
N SER A 141 -13.62 27.09 16.35
CA SER A 141 -13.83 26.90 14.92
C SER A 141 -12.65 26.23 14.20
N TRP A 142 -11.78 25.51 14.92
CA TRP A 142 -10.55 24.96 14.34
C TRP A 142 -10.82 23.77 13.40
N CYS A 143 -11.84 22.95 13.68
CA CYS A 143 -12.26 21.88 12.79
C CYS A 143 -12.81 22.46 11.47
N ASP A 144 -13.56 23.56 11.54
CA ASP A 144 -14.06 24.27 10.37
C ASP A 144 -12.89 24.84 9.54
N ALA A 145 -11.90 25.44 10.21
CA ALA A 145 -10.68 25.92 9.57
C ALA A 145 -9.91 24.79 8.84
N VAL A 146 -9.82 23.60 9.44
CA VAL A 146 -9.23 22.42 8.79
C VAL A 146 -10.03 22.01 7.57
N LEU A 147 -11.37 21.95 7.65
CA LEU A 147 -12.21 21.56 6.52
C LEU A 147 -12.16 22.55 5.35
N LEU A 148 -11.94 23.85 5.60
CA LEU A 148 -11.72 24.83 4.52
C LEU A 148 -10.47 24.54 3.70
N CYS A 149 -9.48 23.89 4.31
CA CYS A 149 -8.19 23.57 3.68
C CYS A 149 -8.08 22.10 3.25
N LEU A 150 -9.13 21.29 3.45
CA LEU A 150 -9.18 19.89 3.01
C LEU A 150 -10.12 19.73 1.79
N PRO A 151 -9.88 18.74 0.92
CA PRO A 151 -10.83 18.40 -0.15
C PRO A 151 -12.17 17.87 0.41
N ASP A 152 -13.23 17.84 -0.40
CA ASP A 152 -14.62 17.53 0.01
C ASP A 152 -14.81 16.22 0.81
N GLN A 153 -13.88 15.26 0.71
CA GLN A 153 -13.88 13.98 1.44
C GLN A 153 -13.06 14.00 2.74
N GLY A 154 -12.51 15.15 3.15
CA GLY A 154 -11.57 15.29 4.26
C GLY A 154 -12.17 15.13 5.66
N ARG A 155 -13.50 15.02 5.80
CA ARG A 155 -14.14 14.93 7.13
C ARG A 155 -13.73 13.70 7.93
N ASP A 156 -13.35 12.61 7.27
CA ASP A 156 -12.90 11.40 7.96
C ASP A 156 -11.49 11.53 8.55
N VAL A 157 -10.69 12.50 8.11
CA VAL A 157 -9.40 12.83 8.70
C VAL A 157 -9.56 13.25 10.17
N LEU A 158 -10.68 13.90 10.51
CA LEU A 158 -10.98 14.32 11.88
C LEU A 158 -11.40 13.15 12.80
N LYS A 159 -11.43 11.91 12.31
CA LYS A 159 -11.83 10.74 13.11
C LYS A 159 -10.65 9.82 13.37
N CYS A 160 -10.38 9.55 14.63
CA CYS A 160 -9.46 8.50 15.04
C CYS A 160 -10.03 7.10 14.69
N PRO A 161 -9.27 6.21 14.02
CA PRO A 161 -9.71 4.85 13.67
C PRO A 161 -9.93 3.90 14.86
N SER A 162 -9.40 4.23 16.04
CA SER A 162 -9.60 3.44 17.27
C SER A 162 -10.89 3.80 18.00
N THR A 163 -11.62 4.84 17.56
CA THR A 163 -12.96 5.16 18.10
C THR A 163 -14.04 4.36 17.36
N PRO A 164 -14.99 3.71 18.08
CA PRO A 164 -16.17 3.10 17.46
C PRO A 164 -16.95 4.14 16.63
N ARG A 165 -17.34 3.79 15.40
CA ARG A 165 -18.02 4.67 14.42
C ARG A 165 -19.47 5.02 14.81
N ARG A 166 -19.73 5.66 15.95
CA ARG A 166 -21.11 5.93 16.40
C ARG A 166 -21.55 7.39 16.55
N THR A 167 -20.77 8.35 16.09
CA THR A 167 -21.22 9.75 16.03
C THR A 167 -20.84 10.39 14.69
N LYS A 168 -21.85 10.92 13.98
CA LYS A 168 -21.65 11.66 12.73
C LYS A 168 -21.24 13.09 13.06
N GLY A 169 -20.27 13.62 12.31
CA GLY A 169 -19.89 15.04 12.38
C GLY A 169 -18.98 15.44 13.55
N GLU A 170 -18.43 14.49 14.30
CA GLU A 170 -17.54 14.78 15.42
C GLU A 170 -16.06 14.61 15.04
N SER A 171 -15.20 15.47 15.61
CA SER A 171 -13.75 15.28 15.63
C SER A 171 -13.37 14.42 16.84
N HIS A 172 -12.38 13.53 16.70
CA HIS A 172 -11.80 12.75 17.80
C HIS A 172 -10.48 13.35 18.29
N TYR A 173 -10.27 14.64 18.01
CA TYR A 173 -9.06 15.36 18.38
C TYR A 173 -9.43 16.66 19.10
N ALA A 174 -8.48 17.20 19.85
CA ALA A 174 -8.63 18.45 20.56
C ALA A 174 -7.46 19.39 20.27
N TYR A 175 -7.79 20.67 20.10
CA TYR A 175 -6.86 21.73 19.76
C TYR A 175 -6.29 22.41 20.99
N ASN A 176 -5.02 22.83 20.93
CA ASN A 176 -4.41 23.64 21.97
C ASN A 176 -5.01 25.07 21.96
N ARG A 177 -5.90 25.37 22.92
CA ARG A 177 -6.60 26.66 23.02
C ARG A 177 -5.66 27.86 23.17
N LYS A 178 -4.43 27.66 23.66
CA LYS A 178 -3.44 28.73 23.83
C LYS A 178 -3.00 29.34 22.50
N LEU A 179 -3.13 28.59 21.39
CA LEU A 179 -2.84 29.11 20.05
C LEU A 179 -3.88 30.14 19.58
N SER A 180 -5.13 30.03 20.04
CA SER A 180 -6.22 30.94 19.65
C SER A 180 -6.01 32.38 20.11
N THR A 181 -5.24 32.58 21.19
CA THR A 181 -4.96 33.91 21.74
C THR A 181 -3.77 34.59 21.05
N LEU A 182 -3.07 33.89 20.16
CA LEU A 182 -1.89 34.41 19.51
C LEU A 182 -2.25 35.21 18.26
N ARG A 183 -1.59 36.35 18.10
CA ARG A 183 -1.54 37.10 16.84
C ARG A 183 -0.19 36.88 16.17
N CYS A 184 0.16 35.62 15.99
CA CYS A 184 1.39 35.24 15.31
C CYS A 184 1.16 33.99 14.45
N SER A 185 2.06 33.78 13.51
CA SER A 185 2.11 32.69 12.54
C SER A 185 3.08 31.59 12.99
N THR A 186 3.07 30.47 12.28
CA THR A 186 4.00 29.35 12.53
C THR A 186 5.48 29.76 12.45
N PRO A 187 5.94 30.52 11.43
CA PRO A 187 7.34 30.97 11.36
C PRO A 187 7.80 31.79 12.57
N GLU A 188 6.93 32.66 13.10
CA GLU A 188 7.26 33.50 14.27
C GLU A 188 7.43 32.68 15.54
N LEU A 189 6.64 31.62 15.72
CA LEU A 189 6.82 30.67 16.82
C LEU A 189 8.03 29.76 16.58
N ALA A 190 8.28 29.35 15.34
CA ALA A 190 9.44 28.53 14.99
C ALA A 190 10.77 29.27 15.25
N ALA A 191 10.83 30.56 14.93
CA ALA A 191 11.97 31.44 15.23
C ALA A 191 12.31 31.52 16.73
N ARG A 192 11.38 31.12 17.60
CA ARG A 192 11.55 31.09 19.06
C ARG A 192 11.99 29.73 19.59
N GLY A 193 12.31 28.79 18.68
CA GLY A 193 12.86 27.48 19.01
C GLY A 193 11.86 26.51 19.65
N VAL A 194 10.54 26.75 19.49
CA VAL A 194 9.50 25.92 20.15
C VAL A 194 8.75 24.98 19.21
N ALA A 195 9.04 25.00 17.91
CA ALA A 195 8.23 24.30 16.92
C ALA A 195 8.14 22.78 17.15
N ALA A 196 9.25 22.15 17.53
CA ALA A 196 9.31 20.71 17.81
C ALA A 196 8.79 20.31 19.21
N GLU A 197 8.35 21.26 20.04
CA GLU A 197 7.90 20.96 21.41
C GLU A 197 6.46 21.41 21.65
N LEU A 198 5.99 22.45 20.96
CA LEU A 198 4.69 23.03 21.19
C LEU A 198 3.57 22.15 20.60
N VAL A 199 2.69 21.68 21.47
CA VAL A 199 1.51 20.89 21.12
C VAL A 199 0.49 21.75 20.34
N VAL A 200 -0.04 21.20 19.25
CA VAL A 200 -1.11 21.82 18.44
C VAL A 200 -2.41 21.05 18.56
N VAL A 201 -2.39 19.74 18.30
CA VAL A 201 -3.57 18.87 18.32
C VAL A 201 -3.23 17.55 19.02
N VAL A 202 -4.16 17.02 19.80
CA VAL A 202 -4.02 15.71 20.47
C VAL A 202 -5.24 14.85 20.25
N ASP A 203 -5.09 13.53 20.41
CA ASP A 203 -6.23 12.61 20.56
C ASP A 203 -7.14 13.03 21.72
N SER A 204 -8.44 12.91 21.51
CA SER A 204 -9.45 13.33 22.47
C SER A 204 -10.73 12.50 22.35
N LEU A 205 -11.60 12.63 23.36
CA LEU A 205 -12.98 12.19 23.25
C LEU A 205 -13.69 12.87 22.05
N PRO A 206 -14.75 12.27 21.49
CA PRO A 206 -15.46 12.79 20.32
C PRO A 206 -16.22 14.10 20.55
N GLY A 207 -15.98 15.11 19.70
CA GLY A 207 -16.86 16.26 19.48
C GLY A 207 -16.24 17.37 18.63
N TRP A 208 -17.09 18.25 18.11
CA TRP A 208 -16.68 19.33 17.22
C TRP A 208 -15.96 20.45 17.98
N ASN A 209 -14.85 20.97 17.40
CA ASN A 209 -14.09 22.10 17.95
C ASN A 209 -13.65 21.92 19.42
N ARG A 210 -13.41 20.69 19.87
CA ARG A 210 -12.86 20.48 21.21
C ARG A 210 -11.50 21.14 21.34
N SER A 211 -11.25 21.65 22.54
CA SER A 211 -9.93 22.10 22.93
C SER A 211 -9.45 21.32 24.14
N ALA A 212 -8.14 21.10 24.21
CA ALA A 212 -7.49 20.42 25.30
C ALA A 212 -6.62 21.40 26.08
N TYR A 213 -6.50 21.12 27.38
CA TYR A 213 -5.51 21.73 28.25
C TYR A 213 -4.83 20.61 29.02
N LYS A 214 -3.56 20.34 28.68
CA LYS A 214 -2.71 19.36 29.38
C LYS A 214 -3.35 17.97 29.54
N SER A 215 -4.17 17.56 28.57
CA SER A 215 -4.88 16.28 28.60
C SER A 215 -5.09 15.77 27.18
N ALA A 216 -5.13 14.45 27.04
CA ALA A 216 -5.46 13.75 25.81
C ALA A 216 -6.16 12.44 26.19
N ASP A 217 -6.84 11.84 25.23
CA ASP A 217 -7.44 10.54 25.43
C ASP A 217 -6.46 9.40 25.11
N ALA A 218 -6.14 8.60 26.13
CA ALA A 218 -5.08 7.58 26.08
C ALA A 218 -5.52 6.27 25.39
N ARG A 219 -6.33 6.37 24.32
CA ARG A 219 -6.94 5.23 23.62
C ARG A 219 -5.95 4.36 22.84
N HIS A 220 -4.74 4.84 22.58
CA HIS A 220 -3.72 4.09 21.84
C HIS A 220 -2.77 3.41 22.81
N THR A 221 -3.13 2.22 23.30
CA THR A 221 -2.26 1.40 24.18
C THR A 221 -1.73 2.17 25.40
N GLY A 222 -2.59 2.96 26.07
CA GLY A 222 -2.22 3.75 27.25
C GLY A 222 -1.58 5.11 26.93
N GLY A 223 -1.64 5.55 25.68
CA GLY A 223 -1.16 6.86 25.25
C GLY A 223 -1.97 7.46 24.12
N ALA A 224 -1.50 8.59 23.63
CA ALA A 224 -2.16 9.43 22.64
C ALA A 224 -1.15 9.88 21.58
N ASN A 225 -1.63 10.08 20.36
CA ASN A 225 -0.85 10.78 19.35
C ASN A 225 -0.97 12.29 19.56
N VAL A 226 0.17 12.96 19.48
CA VAL A 226 0.32 14.40 19.71
C VAL A 226 0.97 15.01 18.48
N LEU A 227 0.30 15.98 17.87
CA LEU A 227 0.81 16.82 16.79
C LEU A 227 1.51 18.04 17.38
N PHE A 228 2.70 18.31 16.88
CA PHE A 228 3.53 19.46 17.25
C PHE A 228 3.52 20.53 16.15
N LEU A 229 4.00 21.73 16.49
CA LEU A 229 3.91 22.91 15.64
C LEU A 229 4.71 22.79 14.33
N ASP A 230 5.83 22.09 14.34
CA ASP A 230 6.60 21.76 13.12
C ASP A 230 5.92 20.71 12.21
N GLY A 231 4.75 20.20 12.61
CA GLY A 231 3.98 19.19 11.87
C GLY A 231 4.34 17.74 12.19
N HIS A 232 5.34 17.46 13.04
CA HIS A 232 5.63 16.09 13.43
C HIS A 232 4.57 15.57 14.41
N VAL A 233 4.38 14.25 14.41
CA VAL A 233 3.44 13.56 15.29
C VAL A 233 4.17 12.49 16.08
N LYS A 234 3.97 12.47 17.39
CA LYS A 234 4.60 11.51 18.31
C LYS A 234 3.55 10.87 19.19
N TRP A 235 3.70 9.57 19.45
CA TRP A 235 2.93 8.90 20.49
C TRP A 235 3.53 9.23 21.86
N VAL A 236 2.67 9.63 22.80
CA VAL A 236 3.04 10.04 24.15
C VAL A 236 2.20 9.24 25.13
N ARG A 237 2.81 8.71 26.21
CA ARG A 237 2.07 8.05 27.28
C ARG A 237 1.06 9.01 27.88
N GLY A 238 -0.14 8.54 28.26
CA GLY A 238 -1.20 9.41 28.77
C GLY A 238 -0.75 10.30 29.94
N GLU A 239 0.04 9.74 30.85
CA GLU A 239 0.62 10.43 32.02
C GLU A 239 1.71 11.46 31.69
N GLU A 240 2.30 11.36 30.49
CA GLU A 240 3.34 12.28 30.00
C GLU A 240 2.73 13.44 29.19
N VAL A 241 1.48 13.32 28.73
CA VAL A 241 0.79 14.38 27.97
C VAL A 241 0.71 15.73 28.73
N PRO A 242 0.49 15.77 30.06
CA PRO A 242 0.55 17.04 30.79
C PRO A 242 1.96 17.67 30.84
N LYS A 243 3.01 16.87 30.62
CA LYS A 243 4.42 17.24 30.73
C LYS A 243 5.02 17.75 29.42
N VAL A 244 4.43 17.42 28.27
CA VAL A 244 4.82 18.04 26.99
C VAL A 244 4.43 19.53 26.97
N ARG A 245 5.00 20.31 26.06
CA ARG A 245 4.87 21.76 26.09
C ARG A 245 3.56 22.22 25.47
N TRP A 246 2.65 22.71 26.31
CA TRP A 246 1.38 23.33 25.90
C TRP A 246 1.46 24.86 25.86
N ASP A 247 2.34 25.42 26.68
CA ASP A 247 2.43 26.85 26.91
C ASP A 247 3.33 27.50 25.85
N VAL A 248 2.78 28.54 25.22
CA VAL A 248 3.47 29.38 24.27
C VAL A 248 4.36 30.32 25.08
N PRO A 249 5.66 30.46 24.78
CA PRO A 249 6.48 31.41 25.51
C PRO A 249 5.94 32.85 25.36
N PRO A 250 6.39 33.82 26.18
CA PRO A 250 6.10 35.24 25.98
C PRO A 250 6.89 35.81 24.78
N ALA A 251 6.29 36.72 24.02
CA ALA A 251 6.96 37.37 22.90
C ALA A 251 8.31 37.94 23.34
N VAL A 252 9.37 37.71 22.56
CA VAL A 252 10.66 38.34 22.86
C VAL A 252 10.46 39.84 22.58
N PRO A 253 10.68 40.74 23.55
CA PRO A 253 10.59 42.17 23.29
C PRO A 253 11.56 42.52 22.17
N ALA A 254 11.10 43.28 21.17
CA ALA A 254 11.99 43.81 20.14
C ALA A 254 13.10 44.62 20.84
N LYS A 255 14.36 44.25 20.58
CA LYS A 255 15.52 45.03 21.00
C LYS A 255 15.62 46.31 20.17
#